data_AF-A0A536S2M2-F1
#
_entry.id   AF-A0A536S2M2-F1
#
_cell.length_a   1.000
_cell.length_b   1.000
_cell.length_c   1.000
_cell.angle_alpha   90.00
_cell.angle_beta   90.00
_cell.angle_gamma   90.00
#
_symmetry.space_group_name_H-M   'P 1'
#
loop_
_entity.id
_entity.type
_entity.pdbx_description
1 polymer ?
#
loop_
_entity_poly.entity_id
_entity_poly.type
_entity_poly.pdbx_seq_one_letter_code
_entity_poly.pdbx_strand_id
1 'polypeptide(L)'
;MIKVAVTMPGEIADAAEFLADVRALEAAGAEMVLIEGDGVEQQILLGAIAAVTHRIRLRLPNGEVEAILQKLSRGRSVVGQPVDETWISVPMPADRESWAGTMRDQEAAGVTGVIVPWDPRLIDLLRNPEPEDRSDLLMSTG
;
A
#
# COMPACT_ATOMS: atom_id res chain seq x y z
N MET A 1 -14.08 -2.36 4.62
CA MET A 1 -12.63 -2.33 4.90
C MET A 1 -11.95 -1.45 3.86
N ILE A 2 -11.27 -0.41 4.32
CA ILE A 2 -10.54 0.56 3.49
C ILE A 2 -9.22 -0.06 3.00
N LYS A 3 -8.90 0.13 1.71
CA LYS A 3 -7.62 -0.31 1.13
C LYS A 3 -6.48 0.62 1.55
N VAL A 4 -5.25 0.12 1.61
CA VAL A 4 -4.09 0.95 1.98
C VAL A 4 -3.05 0.94 0.88
N ALA A 5 -2.66 2.13 0.44
CA ALA A 5 -1.56 2.37 -0.47
C ALA A 5 -0.41 3.07 0.27
N VAL A 6 0.82 2.83 -0.17
CA VAL A 6 2.01 3.38 0.48
C VAL A 6 2.87 4.16 -0.51
N THR A 7 3.14 5.42 -0.19
CA THR A 7 4.12 6.24 -0.92
C THR A 7 5.52 5.95 -0.37
N MET A 8 6.32 5.23 -1.13
CA MET A 8 7.71 4.96 -0.84
C MET A 8 8.59 6.15 -1.22
N PRO A 9 9.74 6.36 -0.54
CA PRO A 9 10.70 7.39 -0.90
C PRO A 9 11.19 7.24 -2.35
N GLY A 10 11.40 8.38 -3.01
CA GLY A 10 11.95 8.45 -4.37
C GLY A 10 13.46 8.23 -4.45
N GLU A 11 14.15 8.35 -3.32
CA GLU A 11 15.58 8.15 -3.17
C GLU A 11 15.83 6.94 -2.26
N ILE A 12 16.85 6.14 -2.59
CA ILE A 12 17.22 4.96 -1.82
C ILE A 12 18.67 5.05 -1.35
N ALA A 13 18.90 4.71 -0.08
CA ALA A 13 20.25 4.57 0.46
C ALA A 13 20.78 3.14 0.27
N ASP A 14 19.92 2.14 0.53
CA ASP A 14 20.22 0.71 0.37
C ASP A 14 19.08 0.03 -0.42
N ALA A 15 19.44 -0.57 -1.55
CA ALA A 15 18.47 -1.23 -2.43
C ALA A 15 17.91 -2.53 -1.85
N ALA A 16 18.70 -3.27 -1.07
CA ALA A 16 18.26 -4.53 -0.48
C ALA A 16 17.25 -4.29 0.64
N GLU A 17 17.50 -3.30 1.49
CA GLU A 17 16.57 -2.84 2.53
C GLU A 17 15.27 -2.32 1.91
N PHE A 18 15.37 -1.40 0.96
CA PHE A 18 14.20 -0.84 0.26
C PHE A 18 13.30 -1.93 -0.36
N LEU A 19 13.88 -2.90 -1.07
CA LEU A 19 13.11 -3.99 -1.67
C LEU A 19 12.60 -4.99 -0.63
N ALA A 20 13.25 -5.12 0.52
CA ALA A 20 12.75 -5.91 1.64
C ALA A 20 11.52 -5.26 2.28
N ASP A 21 11.55 -3.94 2.47
CA ASP A 21 10.43 -3.17 3.00
C ASP A 21 9.19 -3.27 2.10
N VAL A 22 9.36 -3.12 0.79
CA VAL A 22 8.25 -3.26 -0.16
C VAL A 22 7.65 -4.67 -0.15
N ARG A 23 8.48 -5.72 -0.02
CA ARG A 23 7.98 -7.08 0.16
C ARG A 23 7.26 -7.26 1.50
N ALA A 24 7.73 -6.62 2.56
CA ALA A 24 7.08 -6.67 3.87
C ALA A 24 5.73 -5.95 3.86
N LEU A 25 5.60 -4.82 3.16
CA LEU A 25 4.34 -4.13 2.89
C LEU A 25 3.35 -5.02 2.13
N GLU A 26 3.80 -5.66 1.04
CA GLU A 26 2.96 -6.60 0.29
C GLU A 26 2.51 -7.79 1.17
N ALA A 27 3.40 -8.32 2.01
CA ALA A 27 3.08 -9.39 2.94
C ALA A 27 2.10 -8.94 4.03
N ALA A 28 2.19 -7.67 4.46
CA ALA A 28 1.30 -7.07 5.44
C ALA A 28 -0.08 -6.68 4.87
N GLY A 29 -0.27 -6.79 3.56
CA GLY A 29 -1.56 -6.53 2.90
C GLY A 29 -1.72 -5.12 2.34
N ALA A 30 -0.63 -4.38 2.12
CA ALA A 30 -0.70 -3.16 1.33
C ALA A 30 -1.23 -3.48 -0.08
N GLU A 31 -2.22 -2.71 -0.50
CA GLU A 31 -2.93 -2.88 -1.77
C GLU A 31 -2.11 -2.33 -2.95
N MET A 32 -1.41 -1.21 -2.72
CA MET A 32 -0.74 -0.47 -3.77
C MET A 32 0.52 0.23 -3.24
N VAL A 33 1.55 0.32 -4.07
CA VAL A 33 2.76 1.13 -3.81
C VAL A 33 2.93 2.16 -4.92
N LEU A 34 3.40 3.33 -4.50
CA LEU A 34 3.79 4.44 -5.34
C LEU A 34 5.19 4.89 -4.93
N ILE A 35 5.92 5.52 -5.83
CA ILE A 35 7.20 6.16 -5.52
C ILE A 35 7.01 7.68 -5.54
N GLU A 36 7.63 8.40 -4.61
CA GLU A 36 7.71 9.85 -4.64
C GLU A 36 8.53 10.33 -5.85
N GLY A 37 7.97 11.25 -6.65
CA GLY A 37 8.56 11.72 -7.91
C GLY A 37 8.11 10.92 -9.14
N ASP A 38 8.44 11.42 -10.33
CA ASP A 38 8.00 10.87 -11.61
C ASP A 38 9.13 10.72 -12.65
N GLY A 39 10.38 10.86 -12.20
CA GLY A 39 11.57 10.77 -13.02
C GLY A 39 11.97 9.33 -13.39
N VAL A 40 13.01 9.22 -14.23
CA VAL A 40 13.53 7.93 -14.73
C VAL A 40 14.00 7.02 -13.60
N GLU A 41 14.60 7.58 -12.54
CA GLU A 41 15.05 6.80 -11.39
C GLU A 41 13.87 6.13 -10.67
N GLN A 42 12.75 6.83 -10.50
CA GLN A 42 11.53 6.28 -9.89
C GLN A 42 10.90 5.21 -10.78
N GLN A 43 10.97 5.36 -12.11
CA GLN A 43 10.54 4.32 -13.05
C GLN A 43 11.40 3.05 -12.94
N ILE A 44 12.72 3.20 -12.74
CA ILE A 44 13.64 2.07 -12.48
C ILE A 44 13.28 1.38 -11.16
N LEU A 45 13.01 2.14 -10.09
CA LEU A 45 12.59 1.59 -8.80
C LEU A 45 11.28 0.81 -8.91
N LEU A 46 10.28 1.33 -9.62
CA LEU A 46 9.03 0.61 -9.90
C LEU A 46 9.27 -0.70 -10.67
N GLY A 47 10.21 -0.70 -11.62
CA GLY A 47 10.63 -1.91 -12.33
C GLY A 47 11.25 -2.96 -11.40
N ALA A 48 12.11 -2.54 -10.48
CA ALA A 48 12.71 -3.42 -9.48
C ALA A 48 11.65 -3.98 -8.51
N ILE A 49 10.72 -3.14 -8.05
CA ILE A 49 9.59 -3.56 -7.22
C ILE A 49 8.71 -4.58 -7.95
N ALA A 50 8.43 -4.36 -9.24
CA ALA A 50 7.65 -5.28 -10.05
C ALA A 50 8.27 -6.68 -10.10
N ALA A 51 9.60 -6.77 -10.11
CA ALA A 51 10.33 -8.03 -10.15
C ALA A 51 10.33 -8.81 -8.83
N VAL A 52 10.18 -8.12 -7.68
CA VAL A 52 10.26 -8.74 -6.35
C VAL A 52 8.92 -8.88 -5.62
N THR A 53 7.83 -8.40 -6.23
CA THR A 53 6.47 -8.48 -5.70
C THR A 53 5.55 -9.28 -6.62
N HIS A 54 4.40 -9.71 -6.12
CA HIS A 54 3.51 -10.62 -6.87
C HIS A 54 2.02 -10.24 -6.88
N ARG A 55 1.57 -9.40 -5.95
CA ARG A 55 0.16 -9.07 -5.69
C ARG A 55 -0.09 -7.57 -5.59
N ILE A 56 0.83 -6.81 -4.99
CA ILE A 56 0.65 -5.37 -4.76
C ILE A 56 0.52 -4.60 -6.08
N ARG A 57 -0.40 -3.64 -6.18
CA ARG A 57 -0.53 -2.78 -7.36
C ARG A 57 0.59 -1.75 -7.39
N LEU A 58 1.05 -1.40 -8.59
CA LEU A 58 2.13 -0.44 -8.80
C LEU A 58 1.57 0.80 -9.49
N ARG A 59 1.50 1.92 -8.77
CA ARG A 59 0.97 3.16 -9.34
C ARG A 59 2.05 3.92 -10.09
N LEU A 60 1.75 4.25 -11.33
CA LEU A 60 2.51 5.17 -12.15
C LEU A 60 1.85 6.55 -12.14
N PRO A 61 2.64 7.64 -12.11
CA PRO A 61 2.10 8.99 -12.27
C PRO A 61 1.58 9.23 -13.69
N ASN A 62 2.22 8.64 -14.71
CA ASN A 62 1.88 8.78 -16.12
C ASN A 62 2.06 7.45 -16.89
N GLY A 63 1.60 7.41 -18.15
CA GLY A 63 1.57 6.20 -18.97
C GLY A 63 2.83 5.90 -19.78
N GLU A 64 3.92 6.67 -19.63
CA GLU A 64 5.08 6.59 -20.55
C GLU A 64 5.74 5.20 -20.56
N VAL A 65 5.90 4.59 -19.38
CA VAL A 65 6.54 3.28 -19.21
C VAL A 65 5.55 2.15 -18.91
N GLU A 66 4.25 2.42 -19.04
CA GLU A 66 3.17 1.50 -18.67
C GLU A 66 3.31 0.14 -19.37
N ALA A 67 3.60 0.12 -20.68
CA ALA A 67 3.64 -1.13 -21.46
C ALA A 67 4.70 -2.13 -20.96
N ILE A 68 5.86 -1.65 -20.48
CA ILE A 68 6.92 -2.52 -19.94
C ILE A 68 6.56 -2.92 -18.51
N LEU A 69 6.14 -1.98 -17.67
CA LEU A 69 5.74 -2.27 -16.29
C LEU A 69 4.53 -3.21 -16.22
N GLN A 70 3.59 -3.12 -17.15
CA GLN A 70 2.46 -4.05 -17.28
C GLN A 70 2.94 -5.48 -17.51
N LYS A 71 3.96 -5.67 -18.35
CA LYS A 71 4.56 -6.99 -18.60
C LYS A 71 5.33 -7.51 -17.39
N LEU A 72 6.18 -6.67 -16.78
CA LEU A 72 6.98 -7.04 -15.60
C LEU A 72 6.11 -7.38 -14.40
N SER A 73 5.11 -6.54 -14.13
CA SER A 73 4.19 -6.68 -13.01
C SER A 73 3.09 -7.72 -13.23
N ARG A 74 2.97 -8.26 -14.46
CA ARG A 74 1.92 -9.20 -14.90
C ARG A 74 0.51 -8.61 -14.75
N GLY A 75 0.36 -7.34 -15.09
CA GLY A 75 -0.93 -6.67 -15.12
C GLY A 75 -1.31 -5.89 -13.86
N ARG A 76 -0.36 -5.65 -12.96
CA ARG A 76 -0.61 -4.95 -11.68
C ARG A 76 -0.26 -3.46 -11.71
N SER A 77 0.12 -2.91 -12.87
CA SER A 77 0.32 -1.47 -12.99
C SER A 77 -1.01 -0.71 -13.07
N VAL A 78 -1.03 0.47 -12.46
CA VAL A 78 -2.14 1.42 -12.49
C VAL A 78 -1.58 2.77 -12.89
N VAL A 79 -2.10 3.39 -13.93
CA VAL A 79 -1.75 4.77 -14.30
C VAL A 79 -2.73 5.74 -13.65
N GLY A 80 -2.23 6.78 -12.98
CA GLY A 80 -3.11 7.74 -12.30
C GLY A 80 -3.85 7.10 -11.13
N GLN A 81 -5.10 7.50 -10.87
CA GLN A 81 -5.94 6.84 -9.88
C GLN A 81 -6.78 5.73 -10.53
N PRO A 82 -7.00 4.59 -9.86
CA PRO A 82 -7.91 3.57 -10.36
C PRO A 82 -9.31 4.13 -10.67
N VAL A 83 -9.88 3.72 -11.79
CA VAL A 83 -11.25 4.06 -12.16
C VAL A 83 -12.20 3.47 -11.11
N ASP A 84 -13.20 4.24 -10.70
CA ASP A 84 -14.21 3.89 -9.68
C ASP A 84 -13.71 3.72 -8.23
N GLU A 85 -12.45 4.07 -7.95
CA GLU A 85 -11.93 4.10 -6.57
C GLU A 85 -11.61 5.54 -6.13
N THR A 86 -12.01 5.90 -4.92
CA THR A 86 -11.64 7.18 -4.31
C THR A 86 -10.51 6.97 -3.32
N TRP A 87 -9.36 7.61 -3.58
CA TRP A 87 -8.16 7.52 -2.76
C TRP A 87 -7.78 8.86 -2.15
N ILE A 88 -7.50 8.89 -0.85
CA ILE A 88 -7.10 10.11 -0.13
C ILE A 88 -5.74 9.92 0.52
N SER A 89 -4.89 10.95 0.44
CA SER A 89 -3.65 10.99 1.21
C SER A 89 -3.93 11.36 2.66
N VAL A 90 -3.42 10.56 3.59
CA VAL A 90 -3.46 10.82 5.04
C VAL A 90 -2.04 10.87 5.59
N PRO A 91 -1.77 11.66 6.65
CA PRO A 91 -0.49 11.60 7.32
C PRO A 91 -0.27 10.24 7.97
N MET A 92 0.99 9.92 8.29
CA MET A 92 1.30 8.74 9.09
C MET A 92 0.59 8.83 10.46
N PRO A 93 -0.24 7.85 10.84
CA PRO A 93 -0.88 7.84 12.15
C PRO A 93 0.15 7.84 13.28
N ALA A 94 -0.20 8.50 14.39
CA ALA A 94 0.65 8.55 15.58
C ALA A 94 0.72 7.18 16.27
N ASP A 95 -0.41 6.48 16.30
CA ASP A 95 -0.63 5.22 17.00
C ASP A 95 -1.80 4.42 16.39
N ARG A 96 -2.10 3.25 16.98
CA ARG A 96 -3.19 2.36 16.54
C ARG A 96 -4.58 2.97 16.68
N GLU A 97 -4.81 3.78 17.71
CA GLU A 97 -6.12 4.39 17.96
C GLU A 97 -6.42 5.44 16.88
N SER A 98 -5.45 6.30 16.59
CA SER A 98 -5.52 7.28 15.51
C SER A 98 -5.67 6.63 14.13
N TRP A 99 -5.03 5.47 13.92
CA TRP A 99 -5.19 4.67 12.69
C TRP A 99 -6.61 4.13 12.56
N ALA A 100 -7.14 3.47 13.60
CA ALA A 100 -8.49 2.92 13.59
C ALA A 100 -9.56 4.02 13.45
N GLY A 101 -9.37 5.18 14.09
CA GLY A 101 -10.21 6.36 13.90
C GLY A 101 -10.20 6.85 12.45
N THR A 102 -9.02 7.03 11.86
CA THR A 102 -8.88 7.44 10.46
C THR A 102 -9.57 6.45 9.52
N MET A 103 -9.38 5.15 9.71
CA MET A 103 -10.03 4.12 8.90
C MET A 103 -11.56 4.22 8.95
N ARG A 104 -12.14 4.37 10.16
CA ARG A 104 -13.59 4.49 10.34
C ARG A 104 -14.14 5.76 9.70
N ASP A 105 -13.47 6.89 9.89
CA ASP A 105 -13.89 8.18 9.32
C ASP A 105 -13.86 8.14 7.79
N GLN A 106 -12.80 7.57 7.19
CA GLN A 106 -12.70 7.46 5.74
C GLN A 106 -13.71 6.45 5.17
N GLU A 107 -13.94 5.33 5.86
CA GLU A 107 -14.98 4.37 5.46
C GLU A 107 -16.37 5.01 5.48
N ALA A 108 -16.69 5.78 6.52
CA ALA A 108 -17.95 6.51 6.62
C ALA A 108 -18.09 7.60 5.54
N ALA A 109 -16.98 8.18 5.08
CA ALA A 109 -16.95 9.14 3.99
C ALA A 109 -17.08 8.50 2.59
N GLY A 110 -17.17 7.17 2.49
CA GLY A 110 -17.28 6.44 1.22
C GLY A 110 -15.97 6.37 0.44
N VAL A 111 -14.84 6.65 1.09
CA VAL A 111 -13.50 6.49 0.51
C VAL A 111 -13.23 5.01 0.25
N THR A 112 -12.53 4.70 -0.84
CA THR A 112 -12.15 3.31 -1.17
C THR A 112 -10.83 2.91 -0.53
N GLY A 113 -9.88 3.84 -0.47
CA GLY A 113 -8.56 3.59 0.09
C GLY A 113 -7.85 4.85 0.58
N VAL A 114 -6.86 4.66 1.44
CA VAL A 114 -5.97 5.74 1.87
C VAL A 114 -4.56 5.54 1.34
N ILE A 115 -3.86 6.64 1.13
CA ILE A 115 -2.44 6.68 0.75
C ILE A 115 -1.67 7.25 1.94
N VAL A 116 -0.71 6.49 2.46
CA VAL A 116 0.10 6.85 3.62
C VAL A 116 1.57 6.95 3.19
N PRO A 117 2.35 7.94 3.63
CA PRO A 117 3.80 7.93 3.43
C PRO A 117 4.44 6.74 4.15
N TRP A 118 5.51 6.20 3.57
CA TRP A 118 6.28 5.12 4.16
C TRP A 118 6.84 5.49 5.54
N ASP A 119 6.65 4.60 6.49
CA ASP A 119 7.27 4.59 7.81
C ASP A 119 7.35 3.11 8.24
N PRO A 120 8.48 2.62 8.79
CA PRO A 120 8.61 1.23 9.20
C PRO A 120 7.49 0.74 10.14
N ARG A 121 6.93 1.63 10.98
CA ARG A 121 5.83 1.32 11.90
C ARG A 121 4.54 0.93 11.16
N LEU A 122 4.41 1.26 9.87
CA LEU A 122 3.23 0.96 9.07
C LEU A 122 3.04 -0.55 8.88
N ILE A 123 4.12 -1.33 8.79
CA ILE A 123 4.04 -2.80 8.68
C ILE A 123 3.28 -3.39 9.87
N ASP A 124 3.56 -2.90 11.08
CA ASP A 124 2.92 -3.39 12.30
C ASP A 124 1.45 -2.97 12.42
N LEU A 125 1.08 -1.83 11.83
CA LEU A 125 -0.32 -1.39 11.72
C LEU A 125 -1.10 -2.24 10.73
N LEU A 126 -0.51 -2.55 9.58
CA LEU A 126 -1.15 -3.34 8.52
C LEU A 126 -1.35 -4.81 8.90
N ARG A 127 -0.40 -5.41 9.62
CA ARG A 127 -0.48 -6.82 10.04
C ARG A 127 -1.61 -7.14 11.02
N ASN A 128 -2.16 -6.14 11.70
CA ASN A 128 -3.13 -6.34 12.77
C ASN A 128 -4.33 -5.37 12.64
N PRO A 129 -5.17 -5.54 11.61
CA PRO A 129 -6.19 -4.54 11.24
C PRO A 129 -7.33 -4.38 12.27
N GLU A 130 -7.72 -5.43 13.01
CA GLU A 130 -8.43 -5.48 14.31
C GLU A 130 -8.45 -6.97 14.73
N PRO A 131 -8.59 -7.34 16.02
CA PRO A 131 -8.79 -8.74 16.38
C PRO A 131 -10.10 -9.21 15.75
N GLU A 132 -10.05 -10.31 14.99
CA GLU A 132 -11.25 -11.00 14.52
C GLU A 132 -12.21 -11.12 15.71
N ASP A 133 -13.45 -10.67 15.52
CA ASP A 133 -14.52 -10.75 16.50
C ASP A 133 -14.81 -12.23 16.79
N ARG A 134 -14.01 -12.83 17.68
CA ARG A 134 -14.07 -14.25 18.06
C ARG A 134 -15.18 -14.52 19.08
N SER A 135 -16.30 -13.85 18.87
CA SER A 135 -17.57 -14.07 19.57
C SER A 135 -18.10 -15.51 19.36
N ASP A 136 -17.59 -16.23 18.35
CA ASP A 136 -17.85 -17.65 18.11
C ASP A 136 -17.17 -18.58 19.12
N LEU A 137 -16.05 -18.17 19.74
CA LEU A 137 -15.27 -18.96 20.69
C LEU A 137 -15.89 -19.03 22.10
N LEU A 138 -16.96 -18.28 22.37
CA LEU A 138 -17.69 -18.27 23.65
C LEU A 138 -18.89 -19.25 23.70
N MET A 139 -19.20 -19.95 22.60
CA MET A 139 -20.36 -20.86 22.53
C MET A 139 -20.06 -22.32 22.92
N SER A 140 -18.81 -22.69 23.21
CA SER A 140 -18.42 -24.10 23.42
C SER A 140 -18.08 -24.47 24.88
N THR A 141 -18.64 -23.77 25.86
CA THR A 141 -18.71 -24.26 27.24
C THR A 141 -20.17 -24.35 27.68
N GLY A 142 -20.89 -25.29 27.09
CA GLY A 142 -22.23 -25.73 27.51
C GLY A 142 -22.19 -27.22 27.83
#